data_AF-A0A4Z2EM72-F1
#
_entry.id   AF-A0A4Z2EM72-F1
#
_cell.length_a   1.000
_cell.length_b   1.000
_cell.length_c   1.000
_cell.angle_alpha   90.00
_cell.angle_beta   90.00
_cell.angle_gamma   90.00
#
_symmetry.space_group_name_H-M   'P 1'
#
loop_
_entity.id
_entity.type
_entity.pdbx_description
1 polymer ?
#
loop_
_entity_poly.entity_id
_entity_poly.type
_entity_poly.pdbx_seq_one_letter_code
_entity_poly.pdbx_strand_id
1 'polypeptide(L)'
;MKLKLPNPGLDGRIPSHEDLERMDKEEAGDRPKWDNKVQYLLTCLGVCVGLGNVWRFPYLCQSHGGGAFMIPFLILLVLEGIPLVHLEFAIGQRLRKGSLGVWSSINPYLTGVGG
;
A
#
# COMPACT_ATOMS: atom_id res chain seq x y z
N MET A 1 -23.77 10.52 1.17
CA MET A 1 -23.84 10.59 2.65
C MET A 1 -22.45 10.26 3.18
N LYS A 2 -21.61 11.25 3.53
CA LYS A 2 -20.26 10.99 4.07
C LYS A 2 -20.41 10.55 5.53
N LEU A 3 -20.21 9.27 5.80
CA LEU A 3 -20.14 8.75 7.17
C LEU A 3 -18.88 9.35 7.82
N LYS A 4 -19.02 10.49 8.51
CA LYS A 4 -17.95 11.04 9.34
C LYS A 4 -17.90 10.20 10.60
N LEU A 5 -17.05 9.19 10.63
CA LEU A 5 -16.65 8.56 11.89
C LEU A 5 -15.87 9.63 12.68
N PRO A 6 -16.36 10.10 13.84
CA PRO A 6 -15.64 11.07 14.63
C PRO A 6 -14.38 10.41 15.19
N ASN A 7 -13.21 10.79 14.66
CA ASN A 7 -11.91 10.34 15.15
C ASN A 7 -11.21 11.53 15.84
N PRO A 8 -11.43 11.72 17.16
CA PRO A 8 -10.83 12.84 17.87
C PRO A 8 -9.29 12.72 17.91
N GLY A 9 -8.60 13.82 17.60
CA GLY A 9 -7.13 13.90 17.66
C GLY A 9 -6.39 13.41 16.41
N LEU A 10 -7.09 13.17 15.29
CA LEU A 10 -6.48 12.78 14.02
C LEU A 10 -5.49 13.84 13.49
N ASP A 11 -5.88 15.11 13.56
CA ASP A 11 -5.09 16.24 13.05
C ASP A 11 -3.76 16.46 13.81
N GLY A 12 -3.66 15.93 15.04
CA GLY A 12 -2.43 15.94 15.83
C GLY A 12 -1.53 14.72 15.62
N ARG A 13 -2.03 13.66 14.95
CA ARG A 13 -1.29 12.39 14.72
C ARG A 13 -0.74 12.26 13.30
N ILE A 14 -1.41 12.88 12.33
CA ILE A 14 -1.01 12.86 10.92
C ILE A 14 -0.33 14.20 10.60
N PRO A 15 0.84 14.19 9.93
CA PRO A 15 1.49 15.43 9.51
C PRO A 15 0.59 16.22 8.54
N SER A 16 0.51 17.53 8.78
CA SER A 16 -0.17 18.44 7.87
C SER A 16 0.63 18.60 6.56
N HIS A 17 0.04 19.26 5.57
CA HIS A 17 0.74 19.53 4.30
C HIS A 17 1.99 20.40 4.50
N GLU A 18 1.94 21.36 5.42
CA GLU A 18 3.08 22.22 5.74
C GLU A 18 4.17 21.45 6.48
N ASP A 19 3.79 20.52 7.37
CA ASP A 19 4.74 19.65 8.06
C ASP A 19 5.44 18.69 7.09
N LEU A 20 4.75 18.20 6.06
CA LEU A 20 5.36 17.36 5.03
C LEU A 20 6.46 18.09 4.26
N GLU A 21 6.27 19.37 3.92
CA GLU A 21 7.29 20.17 3.24
C GLU A 21 8.49 20.47 4.14
N ARG A 22 8.27 20.66 5.44
CA ARG A 22 9.34 20.81 6.44
C ARG A 22 10.13 19.51 6.61
N MET A 23 9.43 18.40 6.80
CA MET A 23 10.04 17.07 6.91
C MET A 23 10.83 16.71 5.66
N ASP A 24 10.40 17.09 4.46
CA ASP A 24 11.17 16.83 3.23
C ASP A 24 12.53 17.54 3.21
N LYS A 25 12.59 18.74 3.79
CA LYS A 25 13.82 19.53 3.93
C LYS A 25 14.70 19.03 5.07
N GLU A 26 14.11 18.61 6.19
CA GLU A 26 14.83 18.15 7.39
C GLU A 26 15.28 16.68 7.30
N GLU A 27 14.43 15.77 6.82
CA GLU A 27 14.73 14.34 6.65
C GLU A 27 15.68 14.06 5.48
N ALA A 28 16.20 15.10 4.82
CA ALA A 28 17.13 14.95 3.72
C ALA A 28 18.44 14.24 4.10
N GLY A 29 18.78 14.20 5.40
CA GLY A 29 19.96 13.51 5.94
C GLY A 29 19.70 12.26 6.79
N ASP A 30 18.48 12.05 7.31
CA ASP A 30 18.23 11.06 8.37
C ASP A 30 17.55 9.76 7.88
N ARG A 31 16.87 9.82 6.71
CA ARG A 31 16.21 8.65 6.12
C ARG A 31 16.93 8.11 4.88
N PRO A 32 17.01 6.78 4.72
CA PRO A 32 17.51 6.18 3.49
C PRO A 32 16.59 6.55 2.32
N LYS A 33 17.15 7.22 1.31
CA LYS A 33 16.47 7.57 0.06
C LYS A 33 16.81 6.53 -1.01
N TRP A 34 15.89 6.33 -1.94
CA TRP A 34 16.17 5.51 -3.12
C TRP A 34 17.03 6.30 -4.10
N ASP A 35 18.15 5.72 -4.56
CA ASP A 35 19.03 6.34 -5.56
C ASP A 35 18.34 6.52 -6.91
N ASN A 36 17.45 5.59 -7.28
CA ASN A 36 16.74 5.63 -8.55
C ASN A 36 15.28 5.18 -8.42
N LYS A 37 14.38 5.91 -9.09
CA LYS A 37 12.95 5.56 -9.18
C LYS A 37 12.73 4.18 -9.81
N VAL A 38 13.62 3.76 -10.70
CA VAL A 38 13.59 2.43 -11.32
C VAL A 38 13.91 1.34 -10.29
N GLN A 39 14.88 1.57 -9.40
CA GLN A 39 15.24 0.63 -8.34
C GLN A 39 14.06 0.42 -7.39
N TYR A 40 13.39 1.50 -7.00
CA TYR A 40 12.16 1.43 -6.20
C TYR A 40 11.08 0.59 -6.89
N LEU A 41 10.78 0.89 -8.16
CA LEU A 41 9.76 0.16 -8.91
C LEU A 41 10.11 -1.33 -9.04
N LEU A 42 11.38 -1.66 -9.32
CA LEU A 42 11.83 -3.03 -9.47
C LEU A 42 11.76 -3.81 -8.15
N THR A 43 12.11 -3.17 -7.02
CA THR A 43 11.95 -3.79 -5.69
C THR A 43 10.48 -4.06 -5.38
N CYS A 44 9.58 -3.10 -5.63
CA CYS A 44 8.15 -3.31 -5.44
C CYS A 44 7.61 -4.45 -6.31
N LEU A 45 7.95 -4.46 -7.60
CA LEU A 45 7.55 -5.51 -8.53
C LEU A 45 8.12 -6.88 -8.13
N GLY A 46 9.36 -6.94 -7.65
CA GLY A 46 9.99 -8.17 -7.17
C GLY A 46 9.26 -8.77 -5.96
N VAL A 47 8.73 -7.93 -5.07
CA VAL A 47 7.89 -8.39 -3.94
C VAL A 47 6.51 -8.83 -4.41
N CYS A 48 5.91 -8.13 -5.37
CA CYS A 48 4.59 -8.47 -5.89
C CYS A 48 4.58 -9.76 -6.73
N VAL A 49 5.63 -10.01 -7.51
CA VAL A 49 5.79 -11.23 -8.33
C VAL A 49 6.45 -12.32 -7.48
N GLY A 50 5.78 -12.74 -6.41
CA GLY A 50 6.27 -13.80 -5.52
C GLY A 50 6.22 -15.19 -6.18
N LEU A 51 7.16 -16.08 -5.79
CA LEU A 51 7.22 -17.50 -6.20
C LEU A 51 5.88 -18.24 -6.05
N GLY A 52 5.04 -17.84 -5.07
CA GLY A 52 3.71 -18.41 -4.84
C GLY A 52 2.72 -18.19 -6.00
N ASN A 53 2.84 -17.09 -6.75
CA ASN A 53 1.99 -16.86 -7.92
C ASN A 53 2.31 -17.82 -9.07
N VAL A 54 3.56 -18.26 -9.22
CA VAL A 54 3.98 -19.13 -10.32
C VAL A 54 3.39 -20.55 -10.19
N TRP A 55 3.22 -21.07 -8.97
CA TRP A 55 2.65 -22.40 -8.75
C TRP A 55 1.13 -22.37 -8.53
N ARG A 56 0.62 -21.41 -7.75
CA ARG A 56 -0.78 -21.40 -7.34
C ARG A 56 -1.72 -20.94 -8.46
N PHE A 57 -1.26 -20.04 -9.31
CA PHE A 57 -2.01 -19.55 -10.47
C PHE A 57 -2.32 -20.65 -11.49
N PRO A 58 -1.36 -21.47 -11.98
CA PRO A 58 -1.68 -22.54 -12.91
C PRO A 58 -2.58 -23.62 -12.31
N TYR A 59 -2.43 -23.93 -11.02
CA TYR A 59 -3.30 -24.89 -10.33
C TYR A 59 -4.77 -24.40 -10.24
N LEU A 60 -4.99 -23.12 -9.89
CA LEU A 60 -6.32 -22.54 -9.86
C LEU A 60 -6.94 -22.43 -11.26
N CYS A 61 -6.16 -22.01 -12.26
CA CYS A 61 -6.63 -21.93 -13.64
C CYS A 61 -7.06 -23.31 -14.14
N GLN A 62 -6.24 -24.35 -13.95
CA GLN A 62 -6.57 -25.71 -14.41
C GLN A 62 -7.86 -26.27 -13.77
N SER A 63 -8.08 -25.99 -12.48
CA SER A 63 -9.24 -26.51 -11.73
C SER A 63 -10.55 -25.77 -12.00
N HIS A 64 -10.50 -24.49 -12.40
CA HIS A 64 -11.68 -23.63 -12.58
C HIS A 64 -12.01 -23.34 -14.05
N GLY A 65 -11.70 -24.26 -14.96
CA GLY A 65 -12.05 -24.15 -16.38
C GLY A 65 -10.94 -23.60 -17.29
N GLY A 66 -9.68 -23.74 -16.89
CA GLY A 66 -8.51 -23.39 -17.68
C GLY A 66 -8.43 -21.89 -17.99
N GLY A 67 -8.38 -21.55 -19.28
CA GLY A 67 -8.30 -20.16 -19.75
C GLY A 67 -9.55 -19.31 -19.45
N ALA A 68 -10.71 -19.92 -19.23
CA ALA A 68 -11.94 -19.18 -18.90
C ALA A 68 -11.84 -18.48 -17.53
N PHE A 69 -11.04 -19.01 -16.61
CA PHE A 69 -10.78 -18.41 -15.29
C PHE A 69 -9.98 -17.10 -15.38
N MET A 70 -9.26 -16.86 -16.48
CA MET A 70 -8.49 -15.62 -16.66
C MET A 70 -9.38 -14.39 -16.78
N ILE A 71 -10.61 -14.53 -17.31
CA ILE A 71 -11.54 -13.42 -17.52
C ILE A 71 -11.98 -12.80 -16.18
N PRO A 72 -12.58 -13.55 -15.22
CA PRO A 72 -12.92 -13.00 -13.92
C PRO A 72 -11.68 -12.59 -13.12
N PHE A 73 -10.55 -13.30 -13.27
CA PHE A 73 -9.30 -12.94 -12.61
C PHE A 73 -8.80 -11.55 -13.04
N LEU A 74 -8.77 -11.24 -14.34
CA LEU A 74 -8.35 -9.94 -14.84
C LEU A 74 -9.31 -8.82 -14.40
N ILE A 75 -10.62 -9.09 -14.39
CA ILE A 75 -11.62 -8.13 -13.93
C ILE A 75 -11.40 -7.80 -12.45
N LEU A 76 -11.24 -8.82 -11.59
CA LEU A 76 -10.95 -8.61 -10.16
C LEU A 76 -9.59 -7.93 -9.95
N LEU A 77 -8.57 -8.27 -10.75
CA LEU A 77 -7.27 -7.63 -10.66
C LEU A 77 -7.32 -6.14 -11.00
N VAL A 78 -8.10 -5.74 -12.00
CA VAL A 78 -8.26 -4.33 -12.38
C VAL A 78 -9.15 -3.60 -11.37
N LEU A 79 -10.23 -4.23 -10.91
CA LEU A 79 -11.21 -3.58 -10.02
C LEU A 79 -10.80 -3.55 -8.55
N GLU A 80 -10.02 -4.52 -8.08
CA GLU A 80 -9.58 -4.61 -6.69
C GLU A 80 -8.06 -4.41 -6.58
N GLY A 81 -7.28 -5.07 -7.44
CA GLY A 81 -5.82 -5.02 -7.38
C GLY A 81 -5.24 -3.61 -7.61
N ILE A 82 -5.63 -2.95 -8.71
CA ILE A 82 -5.15 -1.59 -9.02
C ILE A 82 -5.52 -0.58 -7.91
N PRO A 83 -6.80 -0.45 -7.48
CA PRO A 83 -7.14 0.54 -6.47
C PRO A 83 -6.51 0.24 -5.11
N LEU A 84 -6.35 -1.02 -4.73
CA LEU A 84 -5.74 -1.39 -3.45
C LEU A 84 -4.24 -1.08 -3.44
N VAL A 85 -3.52 -1.40 -4.52
CA VAL A 85 -2.12 -1.03 -4.69
C VAL A 85 -1.95 0.49 -4.74
N HIS A 86 -2.84 1.20 -5.43
CA HIS A 86 -2.78 2.66 -5.51
C HIS A 86 -3.02 3.32 -4.15
N LEU A 87 -3.98 2.80 -3.38
CA LEU A 87 -4.28 3.26 -2.03
C LEU A 87 -3.09 3.01 -1.08
N GLU A 88 -2.49 1.83 -1.14
CA GLU A 88 -1.32 1.49 -0.33
C GLU A 88 -0.14 2.43 -0.62
N PHE A 89 0.15 2.68 -1.90
CA PHE A 89 1.18 3.65 -2.28
C PHE A 89 0.85 5.07 -1.82
N ALA A 90 -0.39 5.54 -2.00
CA ALA A 90 -0.80 6.88 -1.60
C ALA A 90 -0.70 7.08 -0.08
N ILE A 91 -1.16 6.10 0.71
CA ILE A 91 -1.08 6.11 2.17
C ILE A 91 0.38 6.04 2.65
N GLY A 92 1.18 5.15 2.07
CA GLY A 92 2.61 5.01 2.39
C GLY A 92 3.39 6.30 2.13
N GLN A 93 3.14 6.97 1.00
CA GLN A 93 3.78 8.26 0.70
C GLN A 93 3.24 9.40 1.58
N ARG A 94 1.96 9.38 1.95
CA ARG A 94 1.36 10.45 2.76
C ARG A 94 1.77 10.39 4.22
N LEU A 95 1.78 9.20 4.82
CA LEU A 95 2.09 9.05 6.24
C LEU A 95 3.59 8.92 6.51
N ARG A 96 4.41 8.62 5.49
CA ARG A 96 5.88 8.49 5.60
C ARG A 96 6.29 7.67 6.84
N LYS A 97 5.55 6.61 7.17
CA LYS A 97 5.80 5.72 8.32
C LYS A 97 5.71 4.27 7.84
N GLY A 98 6.36 3.35 8.56
CA GLY A 98 6.21 1.90 8.28
C GLY A 98 4.76 1.43 8.51
N SER A 99 4.41 0.24 8.00
CA SER A 99 3.04 -0.30 8.04
C SER A 99 2.39 -0.18 9.44
N LEU A 100 3.08 -0.59 10.51
CA LEU A 100 2.63 -0.40 11.90
C LEU A 100 2.34 1.06 12.28
N GLY A 101 3.22 1.98 11.87
CA GLY A 101 3.11 3.41 12.17
C GLY A 101 1.99 4.10 11.40
N VAL A 102 1.65 3.61 10.20
CA VAL A 102 0.53 4.10 9.38
C VAL A 102 -0.79 3.79 10.08
N TRP A 103 -1.02 2.51 10.40
CA TRP A 103 -2.27 2.08 11.01
C TRP A 103 -2.50 2.67 12.40
N SER A 104 -1.44 2.76 13.21
CA SER A 104 -1.47 3.41 14.53
C SER A 104 -1.74 4.92 14.45
N SER A 105 -1.25 5.61 13.41
CA SER A 105 -1.51 7.05 13.22
C SER A 105 -2.94 7.34 12.75
N ILE A 106 -3.54 6.43 11.96
CA ILE A 106 -4.94 6.55 11.50
C ILE A 106 -5.90 6.32 12.67
N ASN A 107 -5.72 5.22 13.41
CA ASN A 107 -6.49 4.96 14.62
C ASN A 107 -5.71 4.00 15.54
N PRO A 108 -5.48 4.32 16.83
CA PRO A 108 -4.78 3.43 17.76
C PRO A 108 -5.43 2.05 17.90
N TYR A 109 -6.74 1.92 17.63
CA TYR A 109 -7.44 0.62 17.63
C TYR A 109 -7.13 -0.26 16.40
N LEU A 110 -6.62 0.32 15.30
CA LEU A 110 -6.25 -0.41 14.08
C LEU A 110 -4.79 -0.87 14.06
N THR A 111 -4.06 -0.69 15.17
CA THR A 111 -2.65 -1.13 15.29
C THR A 111 -2.46 -2.62 14.97
N GLY A 112 -3.49 -3.45 15.16
CA GLY A 112 -3.47 -4.89 14.84
C GLY A 112 -3.39 -5.21 13.34
N VAL A 113 -3.63 -4.26 12.44
CA VAL A 113 -3.51 -4.48 10.98
C VAL A 113 -2.05 -4.43 10.51
N GLY A 114 -1.18 -3.74 11.25
CA GLY A 114 0.24 -3.66 10.91
C GLY A 114 1.12 -4.72 11.56
N GLY A 115 0.58 -5.49 12.52
CA GLY A 115 1.30 -6.48 13.33
C GLY A 115 1.37 -7.86 12.69
#